data_AF-A0AAV5GB81-F1
#
_entry.id   AF-A0AAV5GB81-F1
#
_cell.length_a   1.000
_cell.length_b   1.000
_cell.length_c   1.000
_cell.angle_alpha   90.00
_cell.angle_beta   90.00
_cell.angle_gamma   90.00
#
_symmetry.space_group_name_H-M   'P 1'
#
loop_
_entity.id
_entity.type
_entity.pdbx_description
1 polymer ?
#
loop_
_entity_poly.entity_id
_entity_poly.type
_entity_poly.pdbx_seq_one_letter_code
_entity_poly.pdbx_strand_id
1 'polypeptide(L)'
;MAPNAPYPLSTLRNILRAHAPSNKQVSSQADTVAFIAYLSFLQQLAHEAKGAATEDKGGRAGLKKVRLSAQAVQRASKRVLERGEP
;
A
#
# COMPACT_ATOMS: atom_id res chain seq x y z
N MET A 1 12.30 -6.45 -14.97
CA MET A 1 11.26 -5.48 -15.36
C MET A 1 10.06 -5.69 -14.45
N ALA A 2 9.68 -4.69 -13.65
CA ALA A 2 8.46 -4.76 -12.88
C ALA A 2 7.27 -4.81 -13.85
N PRO A 3 6.24 -5.64 -13.61
CA PRO A 3 5.06 -5.66 -14.47
C PRO A 3 4.44 -4.26 -14.49
N ASN A 4 4.18 -3.73 -15.68
CA ASN A 4 3.39 -2.50 -15.85
C ASN A 4 1.98 -2.77 -15.33
N ALA A 5 1.74 -2.56 -14.03
CA ALA A 5 0.40 -2.53 -13.49
C ALA A 5 -0.33 -1.39 -14.24
N PRO A 6 -1.37 -1.68 -15.03
CA PRO A 6 -2.02 -0.67 -15.84
C PRO A 6 -2.60 0.41 -14.91
N TYR A 7 -2.27 1.66 -15.21
CA TYR A 7 -2.67 2.81 -14.39
C TYR A 7 -4.20 2.98 -14.40
N PRO A 8 -4.92 2.73 -13.28
CA PRO A 8 -6.38 2.67 -13.28
C PRO A 8 -7.00 4.06 -13.03
N LEU A 9 -6.89 4.93 -14.04
CA LEU A 9 -7.34 6.33 -14.02
C LEU A 9 -8.79 6.53 -13.54
N SER A 10 -9.75 5.79 -14.10
CA SER A 10 -11.18 5.95 -13.80
C SER A 10 -11.50 5.54 -12.36
N THR A 11 -10.94 4.42 -11.90
CA THR A 11 -11.13 3.91 -10.54
C THR A 11 -10.58 4.87 -9.50
N LEU A 12 -9.36 5.39 -9.71
CA LEU A 12 -8.75 6.33 -8.77
C LEU A 12 -9.52 7.65 -8.69
N ARG A 13 -9.97 8.19 -9.82
CA ARG A 13 -10.82 9.39 -9.83
C ARG A 13 -12.13 9.17 -9.09
N ASN A 14 -12.76 8.00 -9.23
CA ASN A 14 -13.98 7.67 -8.51
C ASN A 14 -13.76 7.58 -7.01
N ILE A 15 -12.66 6.94 -6.57
CA ILE A 15 -12.28 6.87 -5.15
C ILE A 15 -12.01 8.27 -4.60
N LEU A 16 -11.20 9.07 -5.30
CA LEU A 16 -10.88 10.44 -4.87
C LEU A 16 -12.13 11.31 -4.77
N ARG A 17 -13.07 11.20 -5.71
CA ARG A 17 -14.35 11.94 -5.66
C ARG A 17 -15.27 11.45 -4.54
N ALA A 18 -15.30 10.15 -4.27
CA ALA A 18 -16.12 9.58 -3.20
C ALA A 18 -15.67 10.05 -1.80
N HIS A 19 -14.38 10.33 -1.63
CA HIS A 19 -13.81 10.82 -0.37
C HIS A 19 -13.51 12.33 -0.36
N ALA A 20 -13.68 13.02 -1.50
CA ALA A 20 -13.57 14.48 -1.54
C ALA A 20 -14.82 15.10 -0.87
N PRO A 21 -14.64 16.15 -0.05
CA PRO A 21 -15.77 16.96 0.41
C PRO A 21 -16.57 17.44 -0.80
N SER A 22 -17.91 17.42 -0.73
CA SER A 22 -18.80 17.68 -1.89
C SER A 22 -18.55 19.02 -2.62
N ASN A 23 -17.82 19.96 -2.02
CA ASN A 23 -17.43 21.24 -2.61
C ASN A 23 -15.99 21.33 -3.14
N LYS A 24 -15.18 20.26 -3.06
CA LYS A 24 -13.80 20.28 -3.56
C LYS A 24 -13.69 19.54 -4.89
N GLN A 25 -13.31 20.28 -5.94
CA GLN A 25 -12.98 19.67 -7.22
C GLN A 25 -11.65 18.91 -7.12
N VAL A 26 -11.67 17.65 -7.57
CA VAL A 26 -10.46 16.83 -7.72
C VAL A 26 -9.71 17.31 -8.97
N SER A 27 -8.49 17.81 -8.79
CA SER A 27 -7.63 18.27 -9.87
C SER A 27 -7.37 17.16 -10.91
N SER A 28 -7.14 17.54 -12.16
CA SER A 28 -6.87 16.61 -13.27
C SER A 28 -5.60 15.77 -13.08
N GLN A 29 -4.66 16.22 -12.25
CA GLN A 29 -3.42 15.51 -11.90
C GLN A 29 -3.45 14.82 -10.53
N ALA A 30 -4.54 15.00 -9.76
CA ALA A 30 -4.64 14.44 -8.41
C ALA A 30 -4.66 12.90 -8.43
N ASP A 31 -5.18 12.31 -9.49
CA ASP A 31 -5.14 10.87 -9.75
C ASP A 31 -3.72 10.33 -9.88
N THR A 32 -2.80 11.10 -10.48
CA THR A 32 -1.42 10.71 -10.73
C THR A 32 -0.63 10.74 -9.44
N VAL A 33 -0.79 11.80 -8.66
CA VAL A 33 -0.20 11.92 -7.33
C VAL A 33 -0.73 10.81 -6.40
N ALA A 34 -2.04 10.56 -6.41
CA ALA A 34 -2.65 9.51 -5.61
C ALA A 34 -2.12 8.11 -6.00
N PHE A 35 -1.84 7.87 -7.28
CA PHE A 35 -1.27 6.60 -7.72
C PHE A 35 0.18 6.41 -7.31
N ILE A 36 1.00 7.46 -7.41
CA ILE A 36 2.39 7.42 -6.91
C ILE A 36 2.40 7.17 -5.40
N ALA A 37 1.51 7.83 -4.66
CA ALA A 37 1.34 7.61 -3.23
C ALA A 37 0.89 6.17 -2.93
N TYR A 38 -0.07 5.65 -3.70
CA TYR A 38 -0.53 4.27 -3.59
C TYR A 38 0.58 3.24 -3.84
N LEU A 39 1.39 3.43 -4.89
CA LEU A 39 2.53 2.55 -5.18
C LEU A 39 3.58 2.59 -4.06
N SER A 40 3.88 3.79 -3.55
CA SER A 40 4.79 3.98 -2.41
C SER A 40 4.28 3.27 -1.16
N PHE A 41 2.98 3.42 -0.87
CA PHE A 41 2.31 2.72 0.23
C PHE A 41 2.39 1.20 0.09
N LEU A 42 2.10 0.65 -1.11
CA LEU A 42 2.22 -0.78 -1.36
C LEU A 42 3.65 -1.29 -1.17
N GLN A 43 4.65 -0.52 -1.60
CA GLN A 43 6.05 -0.87 -1.42
C GLN A 43 6.44 -0.92 0.06
N GLN A 44 6.01 0.07 0.86
CA GLN A 44 6.22 0.07 2.31
C GLN A 44 5.48 -1.09 2.99
N LEU A 45 4.23 -1.34 2.61
CA LEU A 45 3.45 -2.46 3.12
C LEU A 45 4.10 -3.82 2.82
N ALA A 46 4.62 -4.01 1.61
CA ALA A 46 5.35 -5.22 1.25
C ALA A 46 6.63 -5.39 2.07
N HIS A 47 7.36 -4.30 2.35
CA HIS A 47 8.56 -4.32 3.18
C HIS A 47 8.24 -4.71 4.63
N GLU A 48 7.26 -4.04 5.24
CA GLU A 48 6.81 -4.29 6.61
C GLU A 48 6.19 -5.69 6.77
N ALA A 49 5.38 -6.14 5.80
CA ALA A 49 4.79 -7.48 5.83
C ALA A 49 5.86 -8.58 5.73
N LYS A 50 6.93 -8.35 4.97
CA LYS A 50 8.10 -9.23 4.94
C LYS A 50 8.82 -9.23 6.30
N GLY A 51 9.02 -8.06 6.90
CA GLY A 51 9.60 -7.92 8.25
C GLY A 51 8.81 -8.69 9.30
N ALA A 52 7.50 -8.43 9.40
CA ALA A 52 6.60 -9.11 10.34
C ALA A 52 6.59 -10.64 10.14
N ALA A 53 6.60 -11.11 8.89
CA ALA A 53 6.62 -12.54 8.61
C ALA A 53 7.98 -13.22 8.91
N THR A 54 9.07 -12.44 8.98
CA THR A 54 10.37 -12.92 9.48
C THR A 54 10.48 -12.90 11.00
N GLU A 55 9.85 -11.93 11.67
CA GLU A 55 9.72 -11.84 13.13
C GLU A 55 8.93 -13.05 13.68
N ASP A 56 7.77 -13.37 13.08
CA ASP A 56 6.92 -14.48 13.49
C ASP A 56 7.59 -15.87 13.34
N LYS A 57 8.66 -15.99 12.52
CA LYS A 57 9.42 -17.23 12.33
C LYS A 57 10.70 -17.33 13.18
N GLY A 58 10.89 -16.41 14.14
CA GLY A 58 12.02 -16.46 15.07
C GLY A 58 13.39 -16.36 14.40
N GLY A 59 13.53 -15.56 13.34
CA GLY A 59 14.82 -15.29 12.69
C GLY A 59 15.39 -16.41 11.81
N ARG A 60 14.71 -17.56 11.64
CA ARG A 60 15.12 -18.62 10.69
C ARG A 60 14.70 -18.33 9.24
N ALA A 61 14.92 -17.10 8.78
CA ALA A 61 14.52 -16.64 7.45
C ALA A 61 15.64 -16.70 6.42
N GLY A 62 16.54 -17.68 6.52
CA GLY A 62 17.31 -18.14 5.38
C GLY A 62 16.49 -19.19 4.62
N LEU A 63 16.19 -18.95 3.34
CA LEU A 63 15.92 -19.98 2.30
C LEU A 63 14.50 -20.45 1.97
N LYS A 64 13.40 -19.95 2.55
CA LYS A 64 12.06 -20.30 2.00
C LYS A 64 11.20 -19.07 1.75
N LYS A 65 10.63 -18.98 0.54
CA LYS A 65 9.59 -17.99 0.14
C LYS A 65 8.61 -17.85 1.31
N VAL A 66 8.71 -16.75 2.05
CA VAL A 66 7.86 -16.50 3.20
C VAL A 66 6.49 -16.18 2.64
N ARG A 67 5.58 -17.15 2.72
CA ARG A 67 4.18 -16.93 2.35
C ARG A 67 3.60 -15.93 3.35
N LEU A 68 3.20 -14.77 2.86
CA LEU A 68 2.56 -13.74 3.69
C LEU A 68 1.23 -14.29 4.19
N SER A 69 1.05 -14.34 5.52
CA SER A 69 -0.23 -14.68 6.13
C SER A 69 -1.12 -13.44 6.18
N ALA A 70 -2.44 -13.63 6.22
CA ALA A 70 -3.38 -12.52 6.40
C ALA A 70 -3.09 -11.73 7.69
N GLN A 71 -2.68 -12.41 8.77
CA GLN A 71 -2.30 -11.77 10.03
C GLN A 71 -1.04 -10.91 9.91
N ALA A 72 -0.02 -11.35 9.17
CA ALA A 72 1.19 -10.56 8.94
C ALA A 72 0.88 -9.29 8.13
N VAL A 73 0.01 -9.40 7.12
CA VAL A 73 -0.45 -8.26 6.32
C VAL A 73 -1.29 -7.30 7.18
N GLN A 74 -2.18 -7.79 8.04
CA GLN A 74 -2.97 -6.94 8.94
C GLN A 74 -2.09 -6.17 9.94
N ARG A 75 -1.11 -6.83 10.56
CA ARG A 75 -0.15 -6.16 11.47
C ARG A 75 0.69 -5.12 10.74
N ALA A 76 1.20 -5.47 9.56
CA ALA A 76 1.96 -4.53 8.74
C ALA A 76 1.10 -3.34 8.28
N SER A 77 -0.16 -3.58 7.90
CA SER A 77 -1.10 -2.52 7.52
C SER A 77 -1.30 -1.54 8.66
N LYS A 78 -1.50 -2.04 9.89
CA LYS A 78 -1.61 -1.20 11.08
C LYS A 78 -0.37 -0.33 11.28
N ARG A 79 0.83 -0.91 11.24
CA ARG A 79 2.11 -0.18 11.41
C ARG A 79 2.34 0.89 10.33
N VAL A 80 2.02 0.58 9.06
CA VAL A 80 2.23 1.52 7.94
C VAL A 80 1.22 2.67 8.00
N LEU A 81 -0.04 2.40 8.34
CA LEU A 81 -1.07 3.43 8.46
C LEU A 81 -0.81 4.35 9.67
N GLU A 82 -0.36 3.81 10.81
CA GLU A 82 -0.01 4.60 12.00
C GLU A 82 1.24 5.49 11.78
N ARG A 83 2.16 5.13 10.87
CA ARG A 83 3.29 5.98 10.49
C ARG A 83 2.94 7.09 9.50
N GLY A 84 1.77 6.99 8.86
CA GLY A 84 1.31 7.94 7.84
C GLY A 84 0.46 9.09 8.40
N GLU A 85 0.15 9.08 9.71
CA GLU A 85 -0.47 10.23 10.38
C GLU A 85 0.62 11.26 10.74
N PRO A 86 0.46 12.56 10.38
CA PRO A 86 1.26 13.64 10.94
C PRO A 86 0.95 13.90 12.42
#